data_AF-A0A6G3TAQ4-F1
#
_entry.id   AF-A0A6G3TAQ4-F1
#
_cell.length_a   1.000
_cell.length_b   1.000
_cell.length_c   1.000
_cell.angle_alpha   90.00
_cell.angle_beta   90.00
_cell.angle_gamma   90.00
#
_symmetry.space_group_name_H-M   'P 1'
#
loop_
_entity.id
_entity.type
_entity.pdbx_description
1 polymer ?
#
loop_
_entity_poly.entity_id
_entity_poly.type
_entity_poly.pdbx_seq_one_letter_code
_entity_poly.pdbx_strand_id
1 'polypeptide(L)' 'MTRTWQISDVTDAAVARVAAARLAAAFGVPPVERARLTASLGAQLRLCLTKGGTWRLALETGTVSRTAPQ' A
#
# COMPACT_ATOMS: atom_id res chain seq x y z
N MET A 1 -3.77 11.65 -6.64
CA MET A 1 -4.28 10.54 -7.48
C MET A 1 -4.49 9.32 -6.60
N THR A 2 -5.60 8.59 -6.80
CA THR A 2 -5.90 7.38 -6.02
C THR A 2 -5.72 6.17 -6.92
N ARG A 3 -4.84 5.24 -6.54
CA ARG A 3 -4.67 3.94 -7.21
C ARG A 3 -5.24 2.85 -6.32
N THR A 4 -6.16 2.07 -6.87
CA THR A 4 -6.76 0.92 -6.18
C THR A 4 -6.26 -0.39 -6.79
N TRP A 5 -5.85 -1.32 -5.93
CA TRP A 5 -5.50 -2.69 -6.28
C TRP A 5 -6.41 -3.65 -5.55
N GLN A 6 -6.81 -4.71 -6.25
CA GLN A 6 -7.49 -5.85 -5.63
C GLN A 6 -6.42 -6.85 -5.22
N ILE A 7 -6.49 -7.32 -3.97
CA ILE A 7 -5.57 -8.28 -3.37
C ILE A 7 -6.38 -9.54 -3.08
N SER A 8 -6.18 -10.58 -3.87
CA SER A 8 -6.80 -11.89 -3.66
C SER A 8 -5.77 -12.92 -3.19
N ASP A 9 -4.50 -12.71 -3.54
CA ASP A 9 -3.40 -13.61 -3.21
C ASP A 9 -2.05 -12.89 -2.96
N VAL A 10 -1.02 -13.67 -2.66
CA VAL A 10 0.33 -13.18 -2.34
C VAL A 10 0.99 -12.49 -3.55
N THR A 11 0.65 -12.88 -4.76
CA THR A 11 1.13 -12.29 -6.02
C THR A 11 0.56 -10.89 -6.21
N ASP A 12 -0.75 -10.72 -6.02
CA ASP A 12 -1.38 -9.40 -6.03
C ASP A 12 -0.73 -8.47 -4.99
N ALA A 13 -0.49 -9.01 -3.80
CA ALA A 13 0.22 -8.31 -2.73
C ALA A 13 1.67 -7.92 -3.10
N ALA A 14 2.36 -8.73 -3.90
CA ALA A 14 3.69 -8.40 -4.40
C ALA A 14 3.65 -7.29 -5.46
N VAL A 15 2.72 -7.38 -6.40
CA VAL A 15 2.52 -6.36 -7.45
C VAL A 15 2.17 -5.01 -6.83
N ALA A 16 1.26 -4.99 -5.85
CA ALA A 16 0.87 -3.78 -5.15
C ALA A 16 2.06 -3.11 -4.42
N ARG A 17 2.92 -3.90 -3.76
CA ARG A 17 4.14 -3.38 -3.10
C ARG A 17 5.11 -2.73 -4.08
N VAL A 18 5.36 -3.37 -5.22
CA VAL A 18 6.25 -2.82 -6.27
C VAL A 18 5.65 -1.56 -6.87
N ALA A 19 4.34 -1.54 -7.14
CA ALA A 19 3.66 -0.38 -7.69
C ALA A 19 3.69 0.81 -6.72
N ALA A 20 3.49 0.58 -5.42
CA ALA A 20 3.61 1.60 -4.38
C ALA A 20 5.04 2.15 -4.27
N ALA A 21 6.06 1.29 -4.29
CA ALA A 21 7.47 1.70 -4.24
C ALA A 21 7.88 2.54 -5.46
N ARG A 22 7.44 2.14 -6.66
CA ARG A 22 7.66 2.88 -7.90
C ARG A 22 6.96 4.23 -7.89
N LEU A 23 5.72 4.26 -7.40
CA LEU A 23 4.96 5.49 -7.29
C LEU A 23 5.64 6.45 -6.30
N ALA A 24 6.01 5.99 -5.11
CA ALA A 24 6.73 6.80 -4.15
C ALA A 24 8.06 7.33 -4.71
N ALA A 25 8.78 6.52 -5.51
CA ALA A 25 9.98 6.97 -6.21
C ALA A 25 9.67 8.09 -7.22
N ALA A 26 8.59 7.96 -7.99
CA ALA A 26 8.14 8.98 -8.94
C ALA A 26 7.72 10.29 -8.26
N PHE A 27 7.22 10.23 -7.02
CA PHE A 27 6.89 11.40 -6.19
C PHE A 27 8.10 11.97 -5.40
N GLY A 28 9.32 11.43 -5.60
CA GLY A 28 10.52 11.93 -4.93
C GLY A 28 10.63 11.53 -3.46
N VAL A 29 9.88 10.53 -3.00
CA VAL A 29 9.90 10.07 -1.61
C VAL A 29 11.29 9.48 -1.26
N PRO A 30 11.91 9.89 -0.13
CA PRO A 30 13.19 9.36 0.31
C PRO A 30 13.20 7.82 0.42
N PRO A 31 14.33 7.14 0.12
CA PRO A 31 14.42 5.68 0.16
C PRO A 31 14.02 5.06 1.51
N VAL A 32 14.34 5.71 2.62
CA VAL A 32 13.94 5.27 3.96
C VAL A 32 12.42 5.27 4.14
N GLU A 33 11.75 6.33 3.67
CA GLU A 33 10.31 6.46 3.78
C GLU A 33 9.59 5.49 2.82
N ARG A 34 10.17 5.25 1.64
CA ARG A 34 9.73 4.17 0.73
C ARG A 34 9.83 2.80 1.40
N ALA A 35 10.95 2.50 2.06
CA ALA A 35 11.13 1.24 2.78
C ALA A 35 10.10 1.07 3.90
N ARG A 36 9.89 2.10 4.73
CA ARG A 36 8.85 2.11 5.77
C ARG A 36 7.45 1.86 5.19
N LEU A 37 7.09 2.57 4.12
CA LEU A 37 5.80 2.39 3.46
C LEU A 37 5.63 0.97 2.93
N THR A 38 6.63 0.40 2.25
CA THR A 38 6.56 -0.98 1.74
C THR A 38 6.52 -2.03 2.85
N ALA A 39 7.18 -1.78 3.98
CA ALA A 39 7.17 -2.67 5.14
C ALA A 39 5.80 -2.65 5.85
N SER A 40 5.25 -1.47 6.13
CA SER A 40 3.90 -1.32 6.70
C SER A 40 2.84 -1.91 5.79
N LEU A 41 2.94 -1.67 4.48
CA LEU A 41 2.06 -2.25 3.48
C LEU A 41 2.16 -3.79 3.47
N GLY A 42 3.37 -4.34 3.49
CA GLY A 42 3.58 -5.79 3.55
C GLY A 42 2.98 -6.44 4.80
N ALA A 43 3.09 -5.79 5.96
CA ALA A 43 2.49 -6.26 7.20
C ALA A 43 0.95 -6.25 7.15
N GLN A 44 0.34 -5.18 6.64
CA GLN A 44 -1.10 -5.10 6.45
C GLN A 44 -1.61 -6.13 5.44
N LEU A 45 -0.92 -6.30 4.31
CA LEU A 45 -1.29 -7.29 3.30
C LEU A 45 -1.22 -8.71 3.87
N ARG A 46 -0.19 -9.02 4.66
CA ARG A 46 -0.11 -10.31 5.35
C ARG A 46 -1.30 -10.50 6.28
N LEU A 47 -1.66 -9.50 7.08
CA LEU A 47 -2.81 -9.57 7.99
C LEU A 47 -4.14 -9.76 7.23
N CYS A 48 -4.33 -9.05 6.11
CA CYS A 48 -5.48 -9.21 5.23
C CYS A 48 -5.55 -10.64 4.66
N LEU A 49 -4.44 -11.15 4.13
CA LEU A 49 -4.37 -12.50 3.58
C LEU A 49 -4.59 -13.57 4.66
N THR A 50 -4.09 -13.38 5.89
CA THR A 50 -4.37 -14.28 7.02
C THR A 50 -5.86 -14.32 7.38
N LYS A 51 -6.58 -13.21 7.23
CA LYS A 51 -8.03 -13.15 7.43
C LYS A 51 -8.81 -13.80 6.28
N GLY A 52 -8.16 -14.06 5.16
CA GLY A 52 -8.79 -14.60 3.95
C GLY A 52 -9.69 -13.58 3.25
N GLY A 53 -10.19 -13.95 2.06
CA GLY A 53 -11.05 -13.11 1.24
C GLY A 53 -10.31 -12.12 0.33
N THR A 54 -11.08 -11.40 -0.48
CA THR A 54 -10.57 -10.39 -1.40
C THR A 54 -10.54 -9.03 -0.72
N TRP A 55 -9.36 -8.42 -0.69
CA TRP A 55 -9.13 -7.11 -0.08
C TRP A 55 -8.91 -6.06 -1.16
N ARG A 56 -9.25 -4.80 -0.89
CA ARG A 56 -9.00 -3.69 -1.79
C ARG A 56 -8.02 -2.72 -1.13
N LEU A 57 -6.86 -2.56 -1.74
CA LEU A 57 -5.84 -1.60 -1.34
C LEU A 57 -6.07 -0.29 -2.10
N ALA A 58 -6.38 0.80 -1.42
CA ALA A 58 -6.40 2.14 -2.00
C ALA A 58 -5.17 2.90 -1.54
N LEU A 59 -4.38 3.42 -2.48
CA LEU A 59 -3.23 4.26 -2.20
C LEU A 59 -3.48 5.65 -2.76
N GLU A 60 -3.48 6.61 -1.85
CA GLU A 60 -3.77 8.01 -2.15
C GLU A 60 -2.46 8.80 -2.05
N THR A 61 -2.12 9.49 -3.13
CA THR A 61 -0.89 10.30 -3.21
C THR A 61 -1.13 11.73 -2.75
N GLY A 62 -2.01 11.93 -1.77
CA GLY A 62 -2.29 13.22 -1.15
C GLY A 62 -1.46 13.39 0.12
N THR A 63 -1.14 14.64 0.47
CA THR A 63 -0.72 14.98 1.84
C THR A 63 -1.68 14.33 2.82
N VAL A 64 -1.15 13.53 3.76
CA VAL A 64 -1.93 12.88 4.83
C VAL A 64 -2.86 13.90 5.47
N SER A 65 -4.14 13.85 5.12
CA SER A 65 -5.18 14.36 5.99
C SER A 65 -5.64 13.15 6.77
N ARG A 66 -5.13 13.06 8.00
CA ARG A 66 -5.56 12.06 8.98
C ARG A 66 -6.98 12.42 9.37
N THR A 67 -7.97 11.93 8.64
CA THR A 67 -9.35 12.02 9.10
C THR A 67 -9.51 11.03 10.25
N ALA A 68 -9.52 11.56 11.47
CA ALA A 68 -9.91 10.82 12.66
C ALA A 68 -11.35 10.28 12.48
N PRO A 69 -11.67 9.07 12.97
CA PRO A 69 -13.05 8.65 13.09
C PRO A 69 -13.74 9.55 14.12
N GLN A 70 -14.91 10.09 13.74
CA GLN A 70 -15.86 10.79 14.61
C GLN A 70 -16.51 9.77 15.56
#